data_AF-A0A822ET94-F1
#
_entry.id   AF-A0A822ET94-F1
#
_cell.length_a   1.000
_cell.length_b   1.000
_cell.length_c   1.000
_cell.angle_alpha   90.00
_cell.angle_beta   90.00
_cell.angle_gamma   90.00
#
_symmetry.space_group_name_H-M   'P 1'
#
loop_
_entity.id
_entity.type
_entity.pdbx_description
1 polymer ?
#
loop_
_entity_poly.entity_id
_entity_poly.type
_entity_poly.pdbx_seq_one_letter_code
_entity_poly.pdbx_strand_id
1 'polypeptide(L)'
;PDPEDFILEFFPYKSEWQLLESPITLLEFEQLPFVRSLFFHYHLSFVNQQHAVIQTDNRGACDIKLRMPDSLKHRLAFHFHLRVKLERYVLHTVQDDLVSFNIHVPQEGDYFIEIFASLV
;
A
#
# COMPACT_ATOMS: atom_id res chain seq x y z
N PRO A 1 15.02 -9.80 -5.77
CA PRO A 1 14.17 -8.58 -5.78
C PRO A 1 14.44 -7.81 -7.06
N ASP A 2 13.37 -7.40 -7.75
CA ASP A 2 13.43 -6.55 -8.94
C ASP A 2 13.85 -5.12 -8.52
N PRO A 3 14.68 -4.38 -9.30
CA PRO A 3 14.91 -2.95 -9.07
C PRO A 3 13.64 -2.13 -8.84
N GLU A 4 12.54 -2.46 -9.54
CA GLU A 4 11.22 -1.82 -9.38
C GLU A 4 10.61 -2.04 -7.99
N ASP A 5 10.88 -3.19 -7.37
CA ASP A 5 10.47 -3.46 -5.99
C ASP A 5 11.40 -2.77 -4.99
N PHE A 6 12.69 -2.74 -5.28
CA PHE A 6 13.70 -2.23 -4.36
C PHE A 6 13.60 -0.71 -4.18
N ILE A 7 13.27 0.02 -5.24
CA ILE A 7 13.11 1.48 -5.19
C ILE A 7 11.96 1.91 -4.28
N LEU A 8 10.99 1.04 -4.00
CA LEU A 8 9.89 1.34 -3.05
C LEU A 8 10.33 1.36 -1.59
N GLU A 9 11.44 0.70 -1.24
CA GLU A 9 11.95 0.62 0.14
C GLU A 9 13.24 1.43 0.32
N PHE A 10 14.06 1.56 -0.72
CA PHE A 10 15.39 2.17 -0.63
C PHE A 10 15.70 3.11 -1.80
N PHE A 11 15.96 4.38 -1.50
CA PHE A 11 16.51 5.33 -2.46
C PHE A 11 18.05 5.32 -2.40
N PRO A 12 18.75 4.98 -3.49
CA PRO A 12 20.21 4.89 -3.46
C PRO A 12 20.87 6.28 -3.50
N TYR A 13 22.09 6.36 -2.98
CA TYR A 13 22.88 7.60 -2.99
C TYR A 13 23.24 8.08 -4.41
N LYS A 14 23.41 7.14 -5.35
CA LYS A 14 23.69 7.42 -6.76
C LYS A 14 22.53 7.01 -7.64
N SER A 15 22.16 7.85 -8.60
CA SER A 15 21.01 7.62 -9.49
C SER A 15 21.18 6.36 -10.33
N GLU A 16 22.39 6.07 -10.81
CA GLU A 16 22.69 4.87 -11.59
C GLU A 16 22.51 3.55 -10.82
N TRP A 17 22.46 3.60 -9.48
CA TRP A 17 22.24 2.43 -8.64
C TRP A 17 20.76 2.10 -8.44
N GLN A 18 19.85 2.92 -8.98
CA GLN A 18 18.43 2.56 -9.00
C GLN A 18 18.17 1.37 -9.93
N LEU A 19 18.99 1.22 -10.99
CA LEU A 19 18.87 0.13 -11.97
C LEU A 19 17.49 0.04 -12.65
N LEU A 20 16.73 1.14 -12.61
CA LEU A 20 15.46 1.30 -13.32
C LEU A 20 15.70 1.69 -14.78
N GLU A 21 14.76 1.32 -15.66
CA GLU A 21 14.77 1.81 -17.04
C GLU A 21 14.66 3.34 -17.08
N SER A 22 13.85 3.91 -16.18
CA SER A 22 13.70 5.36 -15.97
C SER A 22 13.93 5.69 -14.48
N PRO A 23 15.13 6.15 -14.11
CA PRO A 23 15.44 6.54 -12.73
C PRO A 23 14.53 7.68 -12.25
N ILE A 24 14.10 7.60 -11.00
CA ILE A 24 13.26 8.59 -10.34
C ILE A 24 14.10 9.56 -9.49
N THR A 25 13.56 10.74 -9.26
CA THR A 25 14.10 11.75 -8.36
C THR A 25 13.77 11.43 -6.90
N LEU A 26 14.46 12.09 -5.97
CA LEU A 26 14.14 11.97 -4.54
C LEU A 26 12.70 12.42 -4.25
N LEU A 27 12.23 13.47 -4.92
CA LEU A 27 10.86 13.97 -4.76
C LEU A 27 9.82 12.95 -5.20
N GLU A 28 10.05 12.26 -6.32
CA GLU A 28 9.18 11.19 -6.80
C GLU A 28 9.22 9.98 -5.85
N PHE A 29 10.40 9.62 -5.34
CA PHE A 29 10.55 8.57 -4.33
C PHE A 29 9.76 8.88 -3.05
N GLU A 30 9.84 10.12 -2.54
CA GLU A 30 9.09 10.55 -1.35
C GLU A 30 7.56 10.48 -1.53
N GLN A 31 7.08 10.44 -2.77
CA GLN A 31 5.67 10.29 -3.10
C GLN A 31 5.22 8.82 -3.23
N LEU A 32 6.14 7.85 -3.25
CA LEU A 32 5.79 6.43 -3.41
C LEU A 32 5.16 5.84 -2.14
N PRO A 33 4.22 4.87 -2.27
CA PRO A 33 3.68 4.15 -1.13
C PRO A 33 4.78 3.50 -0.31
N PHE A 34 4.73 3.72 1.00
CA PHE A 34 5.70 3.11 1.91
C PHE A 34 5.35 1.65 2.18
N VAL A 35 6.20 0.74 1.73
CA VAL A 35 6.08 -0.71 1.96
C VAL A 35 7.31 -1.26 2.67
N ARG A 36 7.16 -2.45 3.25
CA ARG A 36 8.22 -3.21 3.91
C ARG A 36 8.54 -4.46 3.10
N SER A 37 9.71 -5.05 3.31
CA SER A 37 10.10 -6.30 2.63
C SER A 37 9.06 -7.43 2.68
N LEU A 38 8.19 -7.48 3.71
CA LEU A 38 7.10 -8.46 3.80
C LEU A 38 6.05 -8.32 2.68
N PHE A 39 5.83 -7.11 2.17
CA PHE A 39 4.93 -6.85 1.04
C PHE A 39 5.35 -7.68 -0.18
N PHE A 40 6.65 -7.61 -0.53
CA PHE A 40 7.24 -8.37 -1.63
C PHE A 40 7.36 -9.86 -1.31
N HIS A 41 7.64 -10.21 -0.06
CA HIS A 41 7.72 -11.61 0.38
C HIS A 41 6.40 -12.37 0.17
N TYR A 42 5.27 -11.70 0.37
CA TYR A 42 3.94 -12.25 0.09
C TYR A 42 3.48 -12.02 -1.35
N HIS A 43 4.35 -11.52 -2.23
CA HIS A 43 4.04 -11.20 -3.62
C HIS A 43 2.79 -10.31 -3.76
N LEU A 44 2.60 -9.39 -2.83
CA LEU A 44 1.54 -8.39 -2.91
C LEU A 44 1.92 -7.34 -3.95
N SER A 45 0.92 -6.76 -4.61
CA SER A 45 1.12 -5.61 -5.51
C SER A 45 -0.04 -4.64 -5.41
N PHE A 46 0.21 -3.36 -5.69
CA PHE A 46 -0.84 -2.35 -5.74
C PHE A 46 -1.67 -2.49 -7.02
N VAL A 47 -2.99 -2.36 -6.90
CA VAL A 47 -3.91 -2.37 -8.06
C VAL A 47 -4.21 -0.95 -8.53
N ASN A 48 -4.44 -0.04 -7.60
CA ASN A 48 -4.83 1.35 -7.90
C ASN A 48 -3.85 2.40 -7.36
N GLN A 49 -2.92 2.00 -6.48
CA GLN A 49 -2.13 2.93 -5.68
C GLN A 49 -0.74 3.15 -6.23
N GLN A 50 -0.49 4.38 -6.66
CA GLN A 50 0.79 4.85 -7.19
C GLN A 50 1.49 5.85 -6.25
N HIS A 51 0.74 6.47 -5.34
CA HIS A 51 1.25 7.49 -4.43
C HIS A 51 0.89 7.16 -2.97
N ALA A 52 1.74 7.60 -2.03
CA ALA A 52 1.53 7.44 -0.59
C ALA A 52 0.33 8.23 -0.06
N VAL A 53 0.04 9.38 -0.67
CA VAL A 53 -1.08 10.25 -0.28
C VAL A 53 -2.27 9.96 -1.19
N ILE A 54 -3.39 9.59 -0.57
CA ILE A 54 -4.64 9.30 -1.25
C ILE A 54 -5.64 10.40 -0.91
N GLN A 55 -6.13 11.10 -1.92
CA GLN A 55 -7.18 12.10 -1.76
C GLN A 55 -8.53 11.42 -1.71
N THR A 56 -9.37 11.79 -0.75
CA THR A 56 -10.76 11.34 -0.71
C THR A 56 -11.59 12.08 -1.74
N ASP A 57 -12.70 11.47 -2.15
CA ASP A 57 -13.72 12.16 -2.91
C ASP A 57 -14.47 13.20 -2.05
N ASN A 58 -15.44 13.89 -2.66
CA ASN A 58 -16.26 14.90 -1.99
C ASN A 58 -17.19 14.35 -0.89
N ARG A 59 -17.22 13.03 -0.69
CA ARG A 59 -17.95 12.35 0.38
C ARG A 59 -17.01 11.81 1.46
N GLY A 60 -15.70 12.01 1.33
CA GLY A 60 -14.71 11.46 2.27
C GLY A 60 -14.38 9.99 1.99
N ALA A 61 -14.71 9.45 0.81
CA ALA A 61 -14.44 8.06 0.46
C ALA A 61 -13.15 7.92 -0.37
N CYS A 62 -12.39 6.85 -0.12
CA CYS A 62 -11.31 6.37 -0.97
C CYS A 62 -11.13 4.85 -0.79
N ASP A 63 -10.39 4.20 -1.69
CA ASP A 63 -10.15 2.77 -1.63
C ASP A 63 -8.69 2.41 -1.89
N ILE A 64 -8.15 1.46 -1.13
CA ILE A 64 -6.85 0.83 -1.36
C ILE A 64 -7.07 -0.60 -1.79
N LYS A 65 -6.52 -0.97 -2.95
CA LYS A 65 -6.64 -2.32 -3.51
C LYS A 65 -5.27 -2.94 -3.71
N LEU A 66 -5.08 -4.11 -3.13
CA LEU A 66 -3.90 -4.94 -3.30
C LEU A 66 -4.27 -6.22 -4.03
N ARG A 67 -3.38 -6.68 -4.89
CA ARG A 67 -3.44 -8.02 -5.46
C ARG A 67 -2.61 -8.98 -4.61
N MET A 68 -3.13 -10.17 -4.38
CA MET A 68 -2.53 -11.24 -3.61
C MET A 68 -2.59 -12.56 -4.40
N PRO A 69 -1.55 -13.41 -4.37
CA PRO A 69 -1.60 -14.72 -4.99
C PRO A 69 -2.67 -15.64 -4.39
N ASP A 70 -3.36 -16.41 -5.23
CA ASP A 70 -4.39 -17.39 -4.81
C ASP A 70 -3.88 -18.37 -3.74
N SER A 71 -2.60 -18.74 -3.80
CA SER A 71 -1.95 -19.65 -2.84
C SER A 71 -1.90 -19.12 -1.41
N LEU A 72 -2.08 -17.81 -1.21
CA LEU A 72 -2.04 -17.14 0.10
C LEU A 72 -3.44 -16.75 0.63
N LYS A 73 -4.50 -16.91 -0.18
CA LYS A 73 -5.88 -16.47 0.14
C LYS A 73 -6.41 -16.97 1.49
N HIS A 74 -6.06 -18.19 1.87
CA HIS A 74 -6.50 -18.82 3.13
C HIS A 74 -5.42 -18.81 4.22
N ARG A 75 -4.26 -18.23 3.94
CA ARG A 75 -3.08 -18.25 4.79
C ARG A 75 -2.67 -16.87 5.28
N LEU A 76 -3.09 -15.80 4.61
CA LEU A 76 -2.79 -14.44 4.99
C LEU A 76 -3.98 -13.82 5.74
N ALA A 77 -3.73 -13.32 6.93
CA ALA A 77 -4.63 -12.40 7.61
C ALA A 77 -4.11 -10.96 7.45
N PHE A 78 -5.02 -10.05 7.12
CA PHE A 78 -4.73 -8.62 7.05
C PHE A 78 -5.25 -7.92 8.30
N HIS A 79 -4.40 -7.08 8.86
CA HIS A 79 -4.71 -6.19 9.98
C HIS A 79 -4.46 -4.76 9.51
N PHE A 80 -5.23 -3.80 10.02
CA PHE A 80 -5.02 -2.41 9.67
C PHE A 80 -5.29 -1.50 10.86
N HIS A 81 -4.57 -0.40 10.91
CA HIS A 81 -4.78 0.67 11.88
C HIS A 81 -4.99 1.97 11.12
N LEU A 82 -6.15 2.60 11.32
CA LEU A 82 -6.39 3.97 10.91
C LEU A 82 -6.20 4.85 12.13
N ARG A 83 -5.14 5.67 12.16
CA ARG A 83 -4.86 6.55 13.30
C ARG A 83 -6.11 7.36 13.66
N VAL A 84 -6.27 7.66 14.95
CA VAL A 84 -7.48 8.25 15.57
C VAL A 84 -8.60 7.23 15.88
N LYS A 85 -8.30 5.92 15.97
CA LYS A 85 -9.27 4.85 16.33
C LYS A 85 -10.52 4.86 15.44
N LEU A 86 -10.28 4.92 14.14
CA LEU A 86 -11.31 5.03 13.11
C LEU A 86 -11.46 3.71 12.33
N GLU A 87 -11.10 2.57 12.92
CA GLU A 87 -11.14 1.26 12.25
C GLU A 87 -12.56 0.92 11.74
N ARG A 88 -13.61 1.42 12.41
CA ARG A 88 -15.02 1.29 11.97
C ARG A 88 -15.35 1.99 10.65
N TYR A 89 -14.44 2.83 10.15
CA TYR A 89 -14.59 3.56 8.90
C TYR A 89 -13.85 2.89 7.73
N VAL A 90 -13.30 1.70 7.96
CA VAL A 90 -12.63 0.90 6.94
C VAL A 90 -13.39 -0.42 6.76
N LEU A 91 -13.92 -0.64 5.58
CA LEU A 91 -14.44 -1.93 5.16
C LEU A 91 -13.32 -2.70 4.45
N HIS A 92 -12.81 -3.72 5.14
CA HIS A 92 -11.85 -4.66 4.59
C HIS A 92 -12.56 -5.88 4.01
N THR A 93 -12.21 -6.25 2.77
CA THR A 93 -12.73 -7.44 2.08
C THR A 93 -11.61 -8.15 1.33
N VAL A 94 -11.68 -9.48 1.31
CA VAL A 94 -10.83 -10.33 0.47
C VAL A 94 -11.75 -11.10 -0.46
N GLN A 95 -11.67 -10.83 -1.76
CA GLN A 95 -12.42 -11.52 -2.79
C GLN A 95 -11.44 -11.96 -3.88
N ASP A 96 -11.35 -13.29 -4.08
CA ASP A 96 -10.42 -13.89 -5.05
C ASP A 96 -8.97 -13.46 -4.80
N ASP A 97 -8.32 -12.84 -5.78
CA ASP A 97 -6.96 -12.31 -5.69
C ASP A 97 -6.92 -10.86 -5.18
N LEU A 98 -8.08 -10.27 -4.86
CA LEU A 98 -8.22 -8.85 -4.54
C LEU A 98 -8.48 -8.63 -3.04
N VAL A 99 -7.60 -7.85 -2.42
CA VAL A 99 -7.74 -7.35 -1.05
C VAL A 99 -8.11 -5.87 -1.14
N SER A 100 -9.28 -5.51 -0.64
CA SER A 100 -9.80 -4.13 -0.71
C SER A 100 -10.02 -3.54 0.67
N PHE A 101 -9.50 -2.34 0.89
CA PHE A 101 -9.77 -1.49 2.04
C PHE A 101 -10.55 -0.28 1.53
N ASN A 102 -11.86 -0.22 1.79
CA ASN A 102 -12.69 0.92 1.44
C ASN A 102 -12.80 1.81 2.67
N ILE A 103 -12.27 3.03 2.60
CA ILE A 103 -12.19 3.98 3.70
C ILE A 103 -13.23 5.08 3.47
N HIS A 104 -13.96 5.45 4.52
CA HIS A 104 -14.88 6.57 4.50
C HIS A 104 -14.65 7.44 5.75
N VAL A 105 -13.83 8.49 5.62
CA VAL A 105 -13.43 9.30 6.77
C VAL A 105 -14.60 10.16 7.29
N PRO A 106 -14.75 10.34 8.61
CA PRO A 106 -15.90 11.04 9.18
C PRO A 106 -15.80 12.57 9.12
N GLN A 107 -14.58 13.11 8.98
CA GLN A 107 -14.29 14.54 9.06
C GLN A 107 -13.14 14.89 8.12
N GLU A 108 -13.06 16.14 7.68
CA GLU A 108 -11.91 16.64 6.94
C GLU A 108 -10.66 16.64 7.83
N GLY A 109 -9.54 16.22 7.24
CA GLY A 109 -8.25 16.18 7.93
C GLY A 109 -7.32 15.13 7.33
N ASP A 110 -6.12 15.07 7.91
CA ASP A 110 -5.09 14.12 7.50
C ASP A 110 -5.19 12.83 8.32
N TYR A 111 -5.19 11.71 7.61
CA TYR A 111 -5.26 10.38 8.20
C TYR A 111 -4.06 9.55 7.81
N PHE A 112 -3.66 8.63 8.69
CA PHE A 112 -2.58 7.70 8.45
C PHE A 112 -3.10 6.28 8.63
N ILE A 113 -2.97 5.47 7.58
CA ILE A 113 -3.36 4.07 7.59
C ILE A 113 -2.11 3.19 7.50
N GLU A 114 -2.05 2.20 8.39
CA GLU A 114 -1.04 1.14 8.36
C GLU A 114 -1.75 -0.17 8.06
N ILE A 115 -1.24 -0.94 7.09
CA ILE A 115 -1.77 -2.26 6.72
C ILE A 115 -0.66 -3.29 6.96
N PHE A 116 -1.00 -4.34 7.70
CA PHE A 116 -0.13 -5.44 8.06
C PHE A 116 -0.68 -6.75 7.52
N ALA A 117 0.21 -7.69 7.23
CA ALA A 117 -0.14 -9.04 6.84
C ALA A 117 0.67 -10.05 7.67
N SER A 118 0.00 -11.11 8.12
CA SER A 118 0.63 -12.22 8.85
C SER A 118 0.04 -13.56 8.43
N LEU A 119 0.84 -14.61 8.54
CA LEU A 119 0.33 -15.97 8.34
C LEU A 119 -0.61 -16.38 9.48
N VAL A 120 -1.68 -17.09 9.13
CA VAL A 120 -2.60 -17.78 10.06
C VAL A 120 -2.32 -19.28 10.13
#